data_AF-A0A6M4YBE2-F1
#
_entry.id   AF-A0A6M4YBE2-F1
#
_cell.length_a   1.000
_cell.length_b   1.000
_cell.length_c   1.000
_cell.angle_alpha   90.00
_cell.angle_beta   90.00
_cell.angle_gamma   90.00
#
_symmetry.space_group_name_H-M   'P 1'
#
loop_
_entity.id
_entity.type
_entity.pdbx_description
1 polymer ?
#
loop_
_entity_poly.entity_id
_entity_poly.type
_entity_poly.pdbx_seq_one_letter_code
_entity_poly.pdbx_strand_id
1 'polypeptide(L)'
;MPITRQKLTVERIRKHSLPGGKTQAFLWDSDVTSLACRVTKGTKAYTFQSVFAGKTLRMTIGNINDWRIDEARVEARRLQTLIDMGIDPRIAKAEKIAEAKSQQAESRKVKITFSDAWEDYIKELRTGVSAKTKRPYSPRYITDHVNLSRRGGDTKKIGIGPTTSGPLACLLEIPLSELTPEVIAAWLNVERQCRPTVTAHAYRLLRAFFKWASYQAKYHGVIQKDFSQDYNVRKLVPVSSSKDGDCLRARS
;
A
#
# COMPACT_ATOMS: atom_id res chain seq x y z
N MET A 1 23.65 -25.22 -38.47
CA MET A 1 22.78 -24.68 -39.54
C MET A 1 22.80 -23.16 -39.45
N PRO A 2 23.15 -22.44 -40.52
CA PRO A 2 23.08 -20.98 -40.54
C PRO A 2 21.64 -20.52 -40.27
N ILE A 3 21.49 -19.44 -39.50
CA ILE A 3 20.18 -18.84 -39.23
C ILE A 3 19.73 -18.11 -40.50
N THR A 4 18.74 -18.65 -41.19
CA THR A 4 18.11 -17.97 -42.33
C THR A 4 17.28 -16.78 -41.84
N ARG A 5 17.58 -15.60 -42.37
CA ARG A 5 16.87 -14.34 -42.06
C ARG A 5 16.05 -13.89 -43.26
N GLN A 6 14.86 -13.37 -43.00
CA GLN A 6 13.94 -12.87 -44.03
C GLN A 6 13.18 -11.68 -43.48
N LYS A 7 12.81 -10.74 -44.35
CA LYS A 7 12.00 -9.59 -43.93
C LYS A 7 10.67 -10.06 -43.35
N LEU A 8 10.40 -9.71 -42.10
CA LEU A 8 9.13 -10.03 -41.46
C LEU A 8 8.01 -9.24 -42.13
N THR A 9 6.97 -9.96 -42.52
CA THR A 9 5.71 -9.40 -43.04
C THR A 9 4.54 -10.07 -42.35
N VAL A 10 3.39 -9.38 -42.30
CA VAL A 10 2.18 -9.91 -41.65
C VAL A 10 1.81 -11.27 -42.25
N GLU A 11 1.89 -11.41 -43.57
CA GLU A 11 1.58 -12.66 -44.26
C GLU A 11 2.54 -13.79 -43.90
N ARG A 12 3.86 -13.52 -43.86
CA ARG A 12 4.87 -14.53 -43.48
C ARG A 12 4.68 -14.97 -42.02
N ILE A 13 4.43 -14.03 -41.12
CA ILE A 13 4.15 -14.32 -39.72
C ILE A 13 2.88 -15.16 -39.59
N ARG A 14 1.82 -14.85 -40.33
CA ARG A 14 0.57 -15.64 -40.35
C ARG A 14 0.81 -17.06 -40.85
N LYS A 15 1.55 -17.25 -41.94
CA LYS A 15 1.87 -18.57 -42.51
C LYS A 15 2.87 -19.37 -41.68
N HIS A 16 3.71 -18.72 -40.88
CA HIS A 16 4.72 -19.40 -40.08
C HIS A 16 4.08 -20.23 -38.95
N SER A 17 4.15 -21.55 -39.06
CA SER A 17 3.59 -22.49 -38.09
C SER A 17 4.69 -23.28 -37.38
N LEU A 18 4.31 -23.96 -36.30
CA LEU A 18 5.19 -24.85 -35.57
C LEU A 18 5.42 -26.13 -36.40
N PRO A 19 6.65 -26.46 -36.82
CA PRO A 19 6.93 -27.70 -37.53
C PRO A 19 6.63 -28.91 -36.65
N GLY A 20 6.19 -30.01 -37.26
CA GLY A 20 5.90 -31.26 -36.56
C GLY A 20 7.08 -31.72 -35.68
N GLY A 21 6.77 -32.14 -34.46
CA GLY A 21 7.77 -32.64 -33.49
C GLY A 21 8.62 -31.57 -32.79
N LYS A 22 8.43 -30.27 -33.07
CA LYS A 22 9.14 -29.18 -32.38
C LYS A 22 8.26 -28.50 -31.34
N THR A 23 8.88 -27.96 -30.29
CA THR A 23 8.20 -27.18 -29.24
C THR A 23 8.12 -25.69 -29.56
N GLN A 24 9.08 -25.18 -30.34
CA GLN A 24 9.13 -23.79 -30.80
C GLN A 24 9.79 -23.68 -32.19
N ALA A 25 9.40 -22.66 -32.93
CA ALA A 25 10.03 -22.24 -34.18
C ALA A 25 10.28 -20.74 -34.20
N PHE A 26 11.29 -20.31 -34.95
CA PHE A 26 11.68 -18.91 -35.07
C PHE A 26 11.74 -18.51 -36.54
N LEU A 27 11.15 -17.36 -36.83
CA LEU A 27 11.32 -16.65 -38.09
C LEU A 27 12.07 -15.35 -37.81
N TRP A 28 13.33 -15.25 -38.24
CA TRP A 28 14.20 -14.11 -37.96
C TRP A 28 14.04 -13.00 -38.97
N ASP A 29 13.99 -11.76 -38.48
CA ASP A 29 13.91 -10.55 -39.32
C ASP A 29 15.25 -10.27 -40.01
N SER A 30 15.19 -9.79 -41.25
CA SER A 30 16.37 -9.30 -41.97
C SER A 30 16.75 -7.88 -41.59
N ASP A 31 15.77 -7.03 -41.26
CA ASP A 31 16.00 -5.59 -41.04
C ASP A 31 16.49 -5.31 -39.61
N VAL A 32 16.06 -6.14 -38.63
CA VAL A 32 16.58 -6.14 -37.25
C VAL A 32 17.02 -7.56 -36.90
N THR A 33 18.32 -7.80 -36.94
CA THR A 33 18.90 -9.16 -36.80
C THR A 33 18.69 -9.81 -35.43
N SER A 34 18.41 -9.00 -34.41
CA SER A 34 18.08 -9.43 -33.05
C SER A 34 16.60 -9.74 -32.84
N LEU A 35 15.75 -9.50 -33.84
CA LEU A 35 14.30 -9.72 -33.78
C LEU A 35 13.91 -11.03 -34.49
N ALA A 36 13.01 -11.79 -33.86
CA ALA A 36 12.33 -12.92 -34.47
C ALA A 36 10.85 -12.99 -34.08
N CYS A 37 10.03 -13.58 -34.95
CA CYS A 37 8.73 -14.11 -34.56
C CYS A 37 8.91 -15.54 -34.04
N ARG A 38 8.66 -15.77 -32.75
CA ARG A 38 8.65 -17.10 -32.14
C ARG A 38 7.24 -17.67 -32.18
N VAL A 39 7.11 -18.90 -32.65
CA VAL A 39 5.86 -19.68 -32.64
C VAL A 39 6.00 -20.83 -31.66
N THR A 40 5.04 -20.95 -30.75
CA THR A 40 4.88 -22.06 -29.80
C THR A 40 3.51 -22.73 -30.01
N LYS A 41 3.17 -23.75 -29.21
CA LYS A 41 1.85 -24.42 -29.27
C LYS A 41 0.72 -23.41 -28.98
N GLY A 42 0.14 -22.84 -30.03
CA GLY A 42 -1.03 -21.95 -29.97
C GLY A 42 -0.74 -20.44 -29.89
N THR A 43 0.51 -20.00 -29.81
CA THR A 43 0.84 -18.56 -29.67
C THR A 43 2.02 -18.16 -30.54
N LYS A 44 1.96 -16.92 -31.05
CA LYS A 44 3.07 -16.27 -31.75
C LYS A 44 3.42 -14.97 -31.04
N ALA A 45 4.70 -14.72 -30.86
CA ALA A 45 5.18 -13.52 -30.18
C ALA A 45 6.48 -13.04 -30.81
N TYR A 46 6.67 -11.73 -30.85
CA TYR A 46 7.98 -11.15 -31.15
C TYR A 46 8.93 -11.42 -30.00
N THR A 47 10.13 -11.86 -30.33
CA THR A 47 11.21 -12.13 -29.38
C THR A 47 12.48 -11.42 -29.83
N PHE A 48 13.13 -10.81 -28.87
CA PHE A 48 14.47 -10.29 -28.98
C PHE A 48 15.48 -11.37 -28.55
N GLN A 49 16.57 -11.50 -29.29
CA GLN A 49 17.71 -12.31 -28.89
C GLN A 49 19.01 -11.61 -29.25
N SER A 50 19.93 -11.55 -28.30
CA SER A 50 21.28 -11.02 -28.49
C SER A 50 22.25 -11.74 -27.55
N VAL A 51 23.49 -11.30 -27.47
CA VAL A 51 24.52 -11.82 -26.57
C VAL A 51 24.89 -10.73 -25.56
N PHE A 52 24.86 -11.07 -24.28
CA PHE A 52 25.29 -10.19 -23.20
C PHE A 52 26.26 -10.97 -22.30
N ALA A 53 27.43 -10.38 -21.99
CA ALA A 53 28.49 -11.02 -21.20
C ALA A 53 28.83 -12.46 -21.67
N GLY A 54 28.94 -12.67 -22.99
CA GLY A 54 29.25 -13.97 -23.59
C GLY A 54 28.12 -15.00 -23.56
N LYS A 55 26.93 -14.66 -23.06
CA LYS A 55 25.78 -15.57 -22.98
C LYS A 55 24.62 -15.09 -23.85
N THR A 56 23.93 -16.02 -24.50
CA THR A 56 22.73 -15.71 -25.27
C THR A 56 21.61 -15.25 -24.34
N LEU A 57 21.17 -14.02 -24.54
CA LEU A 57 20.02 -13.43 -23.86
C LEU A 57 18.84 -13.43 -24.83
N ARG A 58 17.71 -13.97 -24.36
CA ARG A 58 16.44 -13.96 -25.09
C ARG A 58 15.35 -13.33 -24.23
N MET A 59 14.54 -12.47 -24.83
CA MET A 59 13.40 -11.80 -24.20
C MET A 59 12.20 -11.81 -25.15
N THR A 60 10.99 -11.93 -24.60
CA THR A 60 9.76 -11.75 -25.37
C THR A 60 9.42 -10.26 -25.37
N ILE A 61 9.18 -9.68 -26.54
CA ILE A 61 8.72 -8.30 -26.70
C ILE A 61 7.20 -8.25 -26.47
N GLY A 62 6.43 -9.06 -27.21
CA GLY A 62 4.99 -9.12 -27.05
C GLY A 62 4.28 -10.03 -28.06
N ASN A 63 2.97 -10.21 -27.90
CA ASN A 63 2.14 -11.00 -28.79
C ASN A 63 2.00 -10.29 -30.16
N ILE A 64 1.94 -11.06 -31.24
CA ILE A 64 1.75 -10.51 -32.60
C ILE A 64 0.41 -9.79 -32.79
N ASN A 65 -0.59 -10.04 -31.94
CA ASN A 65 -1.90 -9.39 -31.99
C ASN A 65 -1.87 -8.00 -31.35
N ASP A 66 -0.99 -7.78 -30.38
CA ASP A 66 -0.89 -6.53 -29.61
C ASP A 66 0.21 -5.61 -30.15
N TRP A 67 1.16 -6.13 -30.93
CA TRP A 67 2.33 -5.42 -31.43
C TRP A 67 2.37 -5.37 -32.95
N ARG A 68 2.64 -4.18 -33.50
CA ARG A 68 2.95 -4.04 -34.93
C ARG A 68 4.40 -4.46 -35.18
N ILE A 69 4.70 -4.92 -36.40
CA ILE A 69 6.07 -5.35 -36.79
C ILE A 69 7.06 -4.19 -36.59
N ASP A 70 6.70 -2.98 -36.99
CA ASP A 70 7.58 -1.82 -36.89
C ASP A 70 7.83 -1.40 -35.44
N GLU A 71 6.82 -1.48 -34.58
CA GLU A 71 6.97 -1.25 -33.12
C GLU A 71 7.89 -2.32 -32.50
N ALA A 72 7.73 -3.58 -32.89
CA ALA A 72 8.60 -4.67 -32.44
C ALA A 72 10.05 -4.47 -32.87
N ARG A 73 10.29 -3.90 -34.07
CA ARG A 73 11.63 -3.52 -34.54
C ARG A 73 12.23 -2.37 -33.74
N VAL A 74 11.44 -1.33 -33.45
CA VAL A 74 11.87 -0.21 -32.60
C VAL A 74 12.26 -0.72 -31.22
N GLU A 75 11.43 -1.57 -30.61
CA GLU A 75 11.71 -2.12 -29.28
C GLU A 75 12.93 -3.06 -29.29
N ALA A 76 13.09 -3.90 -30.32
CA ALA A 76 14.28 -4.74 -30.47
C ALA A 76 15.58 -3.91 -30.59
N ARG A 77 15.55 -2.77 -31.29
CA ARG A 77 16.69 -1.84 -31.35
C ARG A 77 16.95 -1.20 -29.99
N ARG A 78 15.90 -0.77 -29.28
CA ARG A 78 16.03 -0.22 -27.92
C ARG A 78 16.67 -1.21 -26.96
N LEU A 79 16.27 -2.48 -27.01
CA LEU A 79 16.86 -3.55 -26.20
C LEU A 79 18.32 -3.83 -26.59
N GLN A 80 18.66 -3.72 -27.87
CA GLN A 80 20.05 -3.83 -28.33
C GLN A 80 20.90 -2.66 -27.80
N THR A 81 20.40 -1.43 -27.84
CA THR A 81 21.10 -0.25 -27.29
C THR A 81 21.41 -0.42 -25.79
N LEU A 82 20.50 -0.99 -25.00
CA LEU A 82 20.79 -1.28 -23.59
C LEU A 82 21.97 -2.23 -23.43
N ILE A 83 22.03 -3.29 -24.25
CA ILE A 83 23.17 -4.23 -24.27
C ILE A 83 24.46 -3.52 -24.68
N ASP A 84 24.41 -2.67 -25.71
CA ASP A 84 25.56 -1.93 -26.21
C ASP A 84 26.10 -0.93 -25.15
N MET A 85 25.23 -0.44 -24.27
CA MET A 85 25.57 0.38 -23.10
C MET A 85 26.06 -0.45 -21.90
N GLY A 86 26.14 -1.78 -22.00
CA GLY A 86 26.55 -2.66 -20.91
C GLY A 86 25.47 -2.95 -19.87
N ILE A 87 24.21 -2.62 -20.14
CA ILE A 87 23.07 -2.82 -19.23
C ILE A 87 22.32 -4.11 -19.61
N ASP A 88 22.13 -5.05 -18.66
CA ASP A 88 21.26 -6.20 -18.88
C ASP A 88 19.79 -5.74 -18.96
N PRO A 89 19.10 -5.89 -20.11
CA PRO A 89 17.72 -5.43 -20.25
C PRO A 89 16.72 -6.14 -19.34
N ARG A 90 17.05 -7.33 -18.81
CA ARG A 90 16.22 -8.06 -17.84
C ARG A 90 16.26 -7.39 -16.48
N ILE A 91 17.45 -6.95 -16.06
CA ILE A 91 17.65 -6.24 -14.79
C ILE A 91 16.97 -4.88 -14.86
N ALA A 92 17.22 -4.10 -15.92
CA ALA A 92 16.57 -2.79 -16.12
C ALA A 92 15.03 -2.89 -16.11
N LYS A 93 14.47 -3.95 -16.71
CA LYS A 93 13.01 -4.22 -16.66
C LYS A 93 12.55 -4.55 -15.23
N ALA A 94 13.31 -5.37 -14.50
CA ALA A 94 12.97 -5.74 -13.14
C ALA A 94 13.02 -4.54 -12.18
N GLU A 95 14.05 -3.69 -12.29
CA GLU A 95 14.19 -2.45 -11.52
C GLU A 95 13.03 -1.51 -11.77
N LYS A 96 12.68 -1.25 -13.03
CA LYS A 96 11.55 -0.38 -13.37
C LYS A 96 10.21 -0.90 -12.83
N ILE A 97 10.00 -2.22 -12.83
CA ILE A 97 8.81 -2.84 -12.24
C ILE A 97 8.83 -2.71 -10.72
N ALA A 98 9.99 -2.90 -10.08
CA ALA A 98 10.15 -2.76 -8.64
C ALA A 98 9.90 -1.31 -8.19
N GLU A 99 10.44 -0.34 -8.92
CA GLU A 99 10.23 1.09 -8.68
C GLU A 99 8.75 1.46 -8.83
N ALA A 100 8.09 1.05 -9.91
CA ALA A 100 6.67 1.30 -10.11
C ALA A 100 5.81 0.67 -8.99
N LYS A 101 6.17 -0.54 -8.53
CA LYS A 101 5.51 -1.17 -7.38
C LYS A 101 5.77 -0.42 -6.08
N SER A 102 6.98 0.10 -5.86
CA SER A 102 7.32 0.91 -4.69
C SER A 102 6.53 2.20 -4.67
N GLN A 103 6.51 2.94 -5.78
CA GLN A 103 5.72 4.18 -5.91
C GLN A 103 4.21 3.91 -5.73
N GLN A 104 3.71 2.78 -6.25
CA GLN A 104 2.33 2.38 -6.02
C GLN A 104 2.06 2.03 -4.55
N ALA A 105 3.00 1.38 -3.87
CA ALA A 105 2.88 1.09 -2.45
C ALA A 105 2.92 2.38 -1.62
N GLU A 106 3.84 3.29 -1.89
CA GLU A 106 3.95 4.59 -1.22
C GLU A 106 2.69 5.45 -1.43
N SER A 107 2.22 5.59 -2.66
CA SER A 107 0.97 6.33 -2.94
C SER A 107 -0.26 5.70 -2.27
N ARG A 108 -0.30 4.37 -2.10
CA ARG A 108 -1.35 3.71 -1.31
C ARG A 108 -1.22 4.05 0.18
N LYS A 109 0.01 4.05 0.72
CA LYS A 109 0.25 4.41 2.13
C LYS A 109 -0.18 5.84 2.45
N VAL A 110 0.08 6.79 1.54
CA VAL A 110 -0.33 8.20 1.66
C VAL A 110 -1.86 8.36 1.65
N LYS A 111 -2.60 7.44 1.03
CA LYS A 111 -4.07 7.51 0.95
C LYS A 111 -4.81 6.92 2.15
N ILE A 112 -4.12 6.16 3.01
CA ILE A 112 -4.78 5.56 4.18
C ILE A 112 -4.98 6.66 5.21
N THR A 113 -6.23 7.01 5.49
CA THR A 113 -6.56 7.99 6.52
C THR A 113 -6.58 7.36 7.91
N PHE A 114 -6.53 8.20 8.95
CA PHE A 114 -6.77 7.74 10.32
C PHE A 114 -8.15 7.09 10.45
N SER A 115 -9.19 7.61 9.78
CA SER A 115 -10.54 7.06 9.81
C SER A 115 -10.56 5.60 9.33
N ASP A 116 -9.92 5.31 8.19
CA ASP A 116 -9.87 3.95 7.62
C ASP A 116 -9.22 2.96 8.61
N ALA A 117 -8.09 3.36 9.19
CA ALA A 117 -7.37 2.52 10.12
C ALA A 117 -8.11 2.34 11.45
N TRP A 118 -8.74 3.41 11.95
CA TRP A 118 -9.52 3.41 13.19
C TRP A 118 -10.78 2.53 13.07
N GLU A 119 -11.44 2.55 11.92
CA GLU A 119 -12.58 1.65 11.66
C GLU A 119 -12.18 0.19 11.63
N ASP A 120 -11.05 -0.13 10.99
CA ASP A 120 -10.51 -1.50 11.00
C ASP A 120 -10.14 -1.95 12.42
N TYR A 121 -9.63 -1.04 13.25
CA TYR A 121 -9.39 -1.32 14.67
C TYR A 121 -10.70 -1.61 15.42
N ILE A 122 -11.75 -0.82 15.20
CA ILE A 122 -13.05 -1.07 15.82
C ILE A 122 -13.63 -2.41 15.37
N LYS A 123 -13.46 -2.80 14.09
CA LYS A 123 -13.88 -4.12 13.59
C LYS A 123 -13.14 -5.24 14.31
N GLU A 124 -11.82 -5.12 14.49
CA GLU A 124 -11.04 -6.07 15.27
C GLU A 124 -11.52 -6.15 16.73
N LEU A 125 -11.83 -5.01 17.37
CA LEU A 125 -12.33 -5.00 18.75
C LEU A 125 -13.70 -5.66 18.89
N ARG A 126 -14.54 -5.66 17.84
CA ARG A 126 -15.85 -6.33 17.85
C ARG A 126 -15.76 -7.84 17.84
N THR A 127 -14.75 -8.40 17.17
CA THR A 127 -14.53 -9.85 17.06
C THR A 127 -13.48 -10.36 18.05
N GLY A 128 -12.66 -9.46 18.58
CA GLY A 128 -11.53 -9.76 19.43
C GLY A 128 -11.90 -10.08 20.88
N VAL A 129 -10.91 -10.64 21.57
CA VAL A 129 -10.99 -11.02 22.98
C VAL A 129 -9.99 -10.17 23.78
N SER A 130 -10.44 -9.64 24.92
CA SER A 130 -9.59 -8.88 25.82
C SER A 130 -8.47 -9.75 26.36
N ALA A 131 -7.22 -9.30 26.18
CA ALA A 131 -6.06 -10.02 26.67
C ALA A 131 -6.05 -10.19 28.21
N LYS A 132 -6.65 -9.23 28.94
CA LYS A 132 -6.74 -9.21 30.41
C LYS A 132 -7.85 -10.11 30.95
N THR A 133 -9.05 -10.00 30.38
CA THR A 133 -10.24 -10.69 30.91
C THR A 133 -10.54 -12.00 30.19
N LYS A 134 -9.84 -12.29 29.08
CA LYS A 134 -10.06 -13.46 28.21
C LYS A 134 -11.50 -13.61 27.72
N ARG A 135 -12.25 -12.50 27.67
CA ARG A 135 -13.64 -12.44 27.20
C ARG A 135 -13.77 -11.45 26.04
N PRO A 136 -14.78 -11.60 25.17
CA PRO A 136 -15.09 -10.60 24.16
C PRO A 136 -15.23 -9.21 24.77
N TYR A 137 -14.85 -8.18 24.02
CA TYR A 137 -15.03 -6.80 24.48
C TYR A 137 -16.51 -6.48 24.67
N SER A 138 -16.84 -5.74 25.72
CA SER A 138 -18.23 -5.39 25.99
C SER A 138 -18.77 -4.41 24.94
N PRO A 139 -20.08 -4.43 24.64
CA PRO A 139 -20.69 -3.47 23.70
C PRO A 139 -20.45 -2.02 24.08
N ARG A 140 -20.40 -1.72 25.39
CA ARG A 140 -20.09 -0.39 25.92
C ARG A 140 -18.67 0.05 25.56
N TYR A 141 -17.68 -0.83 25.73
CA TYR A 141 -16.30 -0.54 25.38
C TYR A 141 -16.15 -0.18 23.89
N ILE A 142 -16.80 -0.95 23.01
CA ILE A 142 -16.82 -0.69 21.57
C ILE A 142 -17.53 0.65 21.26
N THR A 143 -18.66 0.91 21.93
CA THR A 143 -19.40 2.17 21.79
C THR A 143 -18.57 3.36 22.21
N ASP A 144 -17.77 3.24 23.26
CA ASP A 144 -16.85 4.30 23.71
C ASP A 144 -15.81 4.62 22.62
N HIS A 145 -15.25 3.62 21.94
CA HIS A 145 -14.31 3.83 20.82
C HIS A 145 -14.97 4.55 19.64
N VAL A 146 -16.20 4.16 19.30
CA VAL A 146 -16.98 4.84 18.26
C VAL A 146 -17.28 6.28 18.64
N ASN A 147 -17.65 6.54 19.91
CA ASN A 147 -18.00 7.87 20.40
C ASN A 147 -16.81 8.84 20.35
N LEU A 148 -15.60 8.35 20.60
CA LEU A 148 -14.39 9.17 20.53
C LEU A 148 -14.09 9.70 19.12
N SER A 149 -14.49 8.96 18.09
CA SER A 149 -14.31 9.29 16.67
C SER A 149 -15.61 9.80 16.01
N ARG A 150 -16.62 10.24 16.77
CA ARG A 150 -17.83 10.82 16.15
C ARG A 150 -17.52 12.20 15.60
N ARG A 151 -17.88 12.47 14.33
CA ARG A 151 -17.69 13.78 13.69
C ARG A 151 -18.53 14.90 14.33
N GLY A 152 -19.65 14.54 14.96
CA GLY A 152 -20.62 15.51 15.48
C GLY A 152 -21.44 16.14 14.35
N GLY A 153 -22.38 17.01 14.70
CA GLY A 153 -23.27 17.68 13.73
C GLY A 153 -24.63 17.00 13.52
N ASP A 154 -24.80 15.74 13.94
CA ASP A 154 -26.09 15.05 13.89
C ASP A 154 -27.09 15.63 14.90
N THR A 155 -28.39 15.47 14.65
CA THR A 155 -29.44 15.81 15.62
C THR A 155 -29.31 14.96 16.89
N LYS A 156 -29.33 15.59 18.07
CA LYS A 156 -29.31 14.86 19.35
C LYS A 156 -30.55 13.98 19.51
N LYS A 157 -30.35 12.77 20.06
CA LYS A 157 -31.46 11.88 20.48
C LYS A 157 -32.22 12.42 21.69
N ILE A 158 -31.55 13.20 22.54
CA ILE A 158 -32.11 13.81 23.75
C ILE A 158 -31.54 15.24 23.85
N GLY A 159 -32.44 16.23 23.95
CA GLY A 159 -32.09 17.66 24.04
C GLY A 159 -32.02 18.38 22.68
N ILE A 160 -31.82 19.71 22.73
CA ILE A 160 -31.83 20.60 21.56
C ILE A 160 -30.38 20.84 21.05
N GLY A 161 -30.24 20.97 19.74
CA GLY A 161 -28.98 21.31 19.05
C GLY A 161 -28.18 20.12 18.51
N PRO A 162 -27.11 20.38 17.74
CA PRO A 162 -26.28 19.36 17.12
C PRO A 162 -25.43 18.61 18.15
N THR A 163 -25.09 17.36 17.85
CA THR A 163 -24.18 16.53 18.65
C THR A 163 -22.77 17.09 18.64
N THR A 164 -22.11 17.09 19.80
CA THR A 164 -20.72 17.49 19.93
C THR A 164 -19.81 16.43 19.30
N SER A 165 -18.79 16.88 18.57
CA SER A 165 -17.77 15.99 18.01
C SER A 165 -16.99 15.28 19.12
N GLY A 166 -16.54 14.05 18.86
CA GLY A 166 -15.60 13.34 19.71
C GLY A 166 -14.19 13.95 19.63
N PRO A 167 -13.32 13.72 20.62
CA PRO A 167 -11.98 14.28 20.63
C PRO A 167 -11.11 13.81 19.47
N LEU A 168 -11.32 12.62 18.91
CA LEU A 168 -10.54 12.14 17.77
C LEU A 168 -11.08 12.60 16.42
N ALA A 169 -12.20 13.35 16.39
CA ALA A 169 -12.87 13.73 15.15
C ALA A 169 -11.98 14.54 14.20
N CYS A 170 -11.18 15.45 14.74
CA CYS A 170 -10.27 16.28 13.95
C CYS A 170 -9.08 15.50 13.36
N LEU A 171 -8.83 14.28 13.84
CA LEU A 171 -7.76 13.42 13.32
C LEU A 171 -8.24 12.53 12.17
N LEU A 172 -9.56 12.35 11.97
CA LEU A 172 -10.12 11.35 11.05
C LEU A 172 -9.68 11.52 9.59
N GLU A 173 -9.58 12.76 9.14
CA GLU A 173 -9.19 13.09 7.75
C GLU A 173 -7.67 13.13 7.55
N ILE A 174 -6.88 13.03 8.62
CA ILE A 174 -5.43 13.13 8.51
C ILE A 174 -4.91 11.78 7.95
N PRO A 175 -4.05 11.80 6.91
CA PRO A 175 -3.34 10.61 6.46
C PRO A 175 -2.56 9.98 7.62
N LEU A 176 -2.61 8.66 7.74
CA LEU A 176 -1.93 7.94 8.83
C LEU A 176 -0.41 8.19 8.83
N SER A 177 0.17 8.49 7.66
CA SER A 177 1.58 8.88 7.49
C SER A 177 1.92 10.28 8.04
N GLU A 178 0.93 11.16 8.15
CA GLU A 178 1.08 12.54 8.65
C GLU A 178 0.77 12.66 10.15
N LEU A 179 0.34 11.58 10.81
CA LEU A 179 0.19 11.55 12.26
C LEU A 179 1.57 11.50 12.94
N THR A 180 2.16 12.67 13.11
CA THR A 180 3.43 12.84 13.82
C THR A 180 3.22 13.17 15.30
N PRO A 181 4.25 13.03 16.16
CA PRO A 181 4.18 13.46 17.55
C PRO A 181 3.73 14.93 17.70
N GLU A 182 4.11 15.79 16.77
CA GLU A 182 3.74 17.21 16.76
C GLU A 182 2.25 17.41 16.55
N VAL A 183 1.64 16.67 15.61
CA VAL A 183 0.19 16.69 15.37
C VAL A 183 -0.57 16.21 16.61
N ILE A 184 -0.11 15.13 17.24
CA ILE A 184 -0.72 14.60 18.47
C ILE A 184 -0.56 15.57 19.65
N ALA A 185 0.59 16.23 19.78
CA ALA A 185 0.83 17.24 20.81
C ALA A 185 -0.07 18.48 20.62
N ALA A 186 -0.20 18.97 19.39
CA ALA A 186 -1.10 20.08 19.06
C ALA A 186 -2.56 19.73 19.37
N TRP A 187 -2.99 18.53 18.98
CA TRP A 187 -4.30 17.99 19.31
C TRP A 187 -4.55 17.93 20.83
N LEU A 188 -3.61 17.36 21.60
CA LEU A 188 -3.70 17.28 23.06
C LEU A 188 -3.84 18.66 23.70
N ASN A 189 -3.09 19.65 23.20
CA ASN A 189 -3.13 21.03 23.71
C ASN A 189 -4.50 21.68 23.58
N VAL A 190 -5.20 21.46 22.47
CA VAL A 190 -6.53 22.01 22.25
C VAL A 190 -7.56 21.25 23.10
N GLU A 191 -7.59 19.92 23.00
CA GLU A 191 -8.65 19.12 23.60
C GLU A 191 -8.57 19.05 25.13
N ARG A 192 -7.38 19.19 25.73
CA ARG A 192 -7.24 19.21 27.19
C ARG A 192 -7.85 20.44 27.85
N GLN A 193 -7.94 21.56 27.13
CA GLN A 193 -8.50 22.80 27.66
C GLN A 193 -10.02 22.69 27.79
N CYS A 194 -10.68 22.04 26.82
CA CYS A 194 -12.12 21.89 26.79
C CYS A 194 -12.62 20.68 27.60
N ARG A 195 -11.92 19.54 27.53
CA ARG A 195 -12.40 18.26 28.08
C ARG A 195 -11.27 17.35 28.60
N PRO A 196 -10.54 17.76 29.65
CA PRO A 196 -9.30 17.11 30.09
C PRO A 196 -9.44 15.61 30.37
N THR A 197 -10.48 15.18 31.10
CA THR A 197 -10.70 13.77 31.44
C THR A 197 -10.97 12.89 30.21
N VAL A 198 -11.80 13.40 29.29
CA VAL A 198 -12.15 12.69 28.04
C VAL A 198 -10.92 12.62 27.13
N THR A 199 -10.13 13.68 27.05
CA THR A 199 -8.87 13.74 26.29
C THR A 199 -7.85 12.74 26.81
N ALA A 200 -7.67 12.63 28.14
CA ALA A 200 -6.79 11.62 28.72
C ALA A 200 -7.25 10.18 28.42
N HIS A 201 -8.57 9.94 28.40
CA HIS A 201 -9.12 8.65 27.99
C HIS A 201 -8.89 8.37 26.50
N ALA A 202 -9.19 9.35 25.64
CA ALA A 202 -8.99 9.28 24.20
C ALA A 202 -7.53 8.96 23.86
N TYR A 203 -6.59 9.64 24.51
CA TYR A 203 -5.17 9.39 24.31
C TYR A 203 -4.74 7.96 24.71
N ARG A 204 -5.28 7.41 25.80
CA ARG A 204 -5.01 6.02 26.20
C ARG A 204 -5.48 5.02 25.14
N LEU A 205 -6.66 5.24 24.56
CA LEU A 205 -7.20 4.38 23.50
C LEU A 205 -6.45 4.57 22.18
N LEU A 206 -6.05 5.81 21.87
CA LEU A 206 -5.23 6.12 20.71
C LEU A 206 -3.87 5.41 20.77
N ARG A 207 -3.22 5.36 21.94
CA ARG A 207 -1.98 4.56 22.14
C ARG A 207 -2.21 3.07 21.91
N ALA A 208 -3.32 2.53 22.39
CA ALA A 208 -3.66 1.12 22.18
C ALA A 208 -3.89 0.81 20.70
N PHE A 209 -4.57 1.70 19.99
CA PHE A 209 -4.74 1.65 18.54
C PHE A 209 -3.40 1.65 17.80
N PHE A 210 -2.49 2.57 18.11
CA PHE A 210 -1.22 2.63 17.41
C PHE A 210 -0.34 1.41 17.68
N LYS A 211 -0.37 0.88 18.91
CA LYS A 211 0.25 -0.40 19.22
C LYS A 211 -0.38 -1.53 18.39
N TRP A 212 -1.70 -1.61 18.30
CA TRP A 212 -2.38 -2.59 17.44
C TRP A 212 -1.98 -2.42 15.97
N ALA A 213 -1.98 -1.21 15.45
CA ALA A 213 -1.66 -0.91 14.06
C ALA A 213 -0.21 -1.31 13.71
N SER A 214 0.73 -1.22 14.66
CA SER A 214 2.11 -1.67 14.46
C SER A 214 2.24 -3.18 14.17
N TYR A 215 1.29 -3.99 14.64
CA TYR A 215 1.26 -5.44 14.38
C TYR A 215 0.55 -5.80 13.07
N GLN A 216 -0.14 -4.85 12.43
CA GLN A 216 -0.87 -5.10 11.19
C GLN A 216 0.04 -4.90 9.98
N ALA A 217 0.19 -5.94 9.16
CA ALA A 217 0.98 -5.86 7.92
C ALA A 217 0.53 -4.73 6.99
N LYS A 218 -0.78 -4.40 6.99
CA LYS A 218 -1.38 -3.31 6.22
C LYS A 218 -0.86 -1.91 6.60
N TYR A 219 -0.53 -1.69 7.88
CA TYR A 219 -0.11 -0.39 8.41
C TYR A 219 1.40 -0.32 8.71
N HIS A 220 2.10 -1.43 8.52
CA HIS A 220 3.54 -1.51 8.75
C HIS A 220 4.32 -0.53 7.85
N GLY A 221 5.14 0.32 8.47
CA GLY A 221 5.88 1.37 7.78
C GLY A 221 5.01 2.49 7.18
N VAL A 222 3.77 2.66 7.66
CA VAL A 222 2.96 3.88 7.46
C VAL A 222 3.09 4.78 8.67
N ILE A 223 2.97 4.20 9.87
CA ILE A 223 3.22 4.89 11.14
C ILE A 223 4.74 4.92 11.34
N GLN A 224 5.36 6.07 11.11
CA GLN A 224 6.81 6.21 11.06
C GLN A 224 7.48 6.14 12.44
N LYS A 225 6.77 6.46 13.53
CA LYS A 225 7.35 6.57 14.87
C LYS A 225 6.35 6.21 15.97
N ASP A 226 6.83 5.57 17.02
CA ASP A 226 6.06 5.41 18.26
C ASP A 226 6.12 6.71 19.09
N PHE A 227 5.05 7.52 19.01
CA PHE A 227 4.88 8.74 19.81
C PHE A 227 4.56 8.46 21.29
N SER A 228 4.34 7.20 21.70
CA SER A 228 3.97 6.89 23.08
C SER A 228 5.07 7.21 24.09
N GLN A 229 6.33 7.27 23.65
CA GLN A 229 7.50 7.64 24.44
C GLN A 229 7.94 9.10 24.24
N ASP A 230 7.26 9.85 23.35
CA ASP A 230 7.66 11.21 23.03
C ASP A 230 7.42 12.17 24.21
N TYR A 231 8.46 12.90 24.60
CA TYR A 231 8.43 13.83 25.72
C TYR A 231 7.38 14.94 25.54
N ASN A 232 7.28 15.50 24.33
CA ASN A 232 6.37 16.60 24.03
C ASN A 232 4.92 16.15 24.03
N VAL A 233 4.65 14.89 23.71
CA VAL A 233 3.30 14.31 23.84
C VAL A 233 2.99 14.02 25.30
N ARG A 234 3.90 13.35 26.03
CA ARG A 234 3.67 12.91 27.42
C ARG A 234 3.39 14.06 28.39
N LYS A 235 4.09 15.19 28.26
CA LYS A 235 3.88 16.37 29.12
C LYS A 235 2.49 17.01 28.94
N LEU A 236 1.83 16.76 27.81
CA LEU A 236 0.55 17.36 27.48
C LEU A 236 -0.64 16.50 27.88
N VAL A 237 -0.42 15.22 28.18
CA VAL A 237 -1.46 14.29 28.63
C VAL A 237 -2.04 14.78 29.96
N PRO A 238 -3.37 15.01 30.05
CA PRO A 238 -3.97 15.45 31.30
C PRO A 238 -3.78 14.39 32.39
N VAL A 239 -3.35 14.82 33.57
CA VAL A 239 -3.22 13.96 34.75
C VAL A 239 -4.63 13.62 35.24
N SER A 240 -4.89 12.36 35.53
CA SER A 240 -6.11 11.98 36.23
C SER A 240 -5.98 12.37 37.71
N SER A 241 -6.40 13.57 38.06
CA SER A 241 -6.69 13.92 39.46
C SER A 241 -8.17 13.68 39.71
N SER A 242 -8.52 12.80 40.65
CA SER A 242 -9.81 12.87 41.32
C SER A 242 -9.96 14.27 41.93
N LYS A 243 -11.16 14.85 41.89
CA LYS A 243 -11.43 16.09 42.63
C LYS A 243 -11.11 15.82 44.11
N ASP A 244 -10.42 16.74 44.78
CA ASP A 244 -10.26 16.67 46.23
C ASP A 244 -11.65 16.61 46.87
N GLY A 245 -11.95 15.50 47.54
CA GLY A 245 -13.21 15.30 48.29
C GLY A 245 -14.14 14.18 47.81
N ASP A 246 -13.85 13.48 46.71
CA ASP A 246 -14.70 12.35 46.28
C ASP A 246 -14.35 11.05 47.03
N CYS A 247 -14.74 10.97 48.30
CA CYS A 247 -14.72 9.74 49.08
C CYS A 247 -16.13 9.19 49.25
N LEU A 248 -16.52 8.26 48.36
CA LEU A 248 -17.60 7.30 48.66
C LEU A 248 -17.12 6.38 49.78
N ARG A 249 -17.37 6.79 51.03
CA ARG A 249 -17.20 5.91 52.20
C ARG A 249 -18.29 4.84 52.15
N ALA A 250 -17.88 3.58 51.97
CA ALA A 250 -18.74 2.44 52.24
C ALA A 250 -19.13 2.47 53.73
N ARG A 251 -20.43 2.57 54.02
CA ARG A 251 -20.96 2.29 55.36
C ARG A 251 -20.98 0.77 55.54
N SER A 252 -20.30 0.32 56.59
CA SER A 252 -20.41 -1.01 57.21
C SER A 252 -21.82 -1.29 57.68
#